data_AF-A0A834T2V4-F1
#
_entry.id   AF-A0A834T2V4-F1
#
_cell.length_a   1.000
_cell.length_b   1.000
_cell.length_c   1.000
_cell.angle_alpha   90.00
_cell.angle_beta   90.00
_cell.angle_gamma   90.00
#
_symmetry.space_group_name_H-M   'P 1'
#
loop_
_entity.id
_entity.type
_entity.pdbx_description
1 polymer ?
#
loop_
_entity_poly.entity_id
_entity_poly.type
_entity_poly.pdbx_seq_one_letter_code
_entity_poly.pdbx_strand_id
1 'polypeptide(L)'
;MISFNEFIAQVGGIDTGMCLRLDVSTRWNSAYVMLESAIKYRRAFGSLSLFDKNFRSCPSNEEWMREEKMKDFLLPFNIITNLFYGSSYPTSNMYFMQIWKIKCLLIENLSVDDSVIQDMATRMKEKFDKYWSEYSVILAIAAVLDPRMKLDALKFCYSKLHPINCSSSVVVPSLETKGDGAPSKDANWEWINYVYETESPTGKSKLDKYLE
;
A
#
# COMPACT_ATOMS: atom_id res chain seq x y z
N MET A 1 6.55 -24.17 31.30
CA MET A 1 6.42 -22.93 30.52
C MET A 1 5.10 -23.05 29.77
N ILE A 2 4.13 -22.18 30.04
CA ILE A 2 2.83 -22.20 29.35
C ILE A 2 3.07 -21.73 27.91
N SER A 3 2.41 -22.34 26.93
CA SER A 3 2.53 -21.88 25.55
C SER A 3 1.89 -20.50 25.38
N PHE A 4 2.38 -19.70 24.41
CA PHE A 4 1.81 -18.36 24.18
C PHE A 4 0.31 -18.41 23.84
N ASN A 5 -0.14 -19.45 23.12
CA ASN A 5 -1.55 -19.64 22.80
C ASN A 5 -2.42 -19.91 24.03
N GLU A 6 -1.94 -20.76 24.95
CA GLU A 6 -2.62 -20.99 26.23
C GLU A 6 -2.64 -19.71 27.08
N PHE A 7 -1.57 -18.92 27.04
CA PHE A 7 -1.49 -17.64 27.75
C PHE A 7 -2.52 -16.62 27.20
N ILE A 8 -2.65 -16.49 25.88
CA ILE A 8 -3.67 -15.62 25.26
C ILE A 8 -5.08 -16.04 25.71
N ALA A 9 -5.36 -17.34 25.75
CA ALA A 9 -6.64 -17.86 26.19
C ALA A 9 -6.96 -17.47 27.66
N GLN A 10 -5.93 -17.42 28.53
CA GLN A 10 -6.08 -16.95 29.91
C GLN A 10 -6.33 -15.44 30.02
N VAL A 11 -5.70 -14.63 29.16
CA VAL A 11 -5.91 -13.16 29.14
C VAL A 11 -7.35 -12.81 28.74
N GLY A 12 -7.90 -13.55 27.78
CA GLY A 12 -9.28 -13.38 27.30
C GLY A 12 -9.53 -12.08 26.54
N GLY A 13 -10.60 -12.05 25.73
CA GLY A 13 -11.01 -10.85 24.97
C GLY A 13 -10.04 -10.41 23.88
N ILE A 14 -9.29 -11.36 23.30
CA ILE A 14 -8.38 -11.14 22.17
C ILE A 14 -8.89 -11.98 21.00
N ASP A 15 -9.02 -11.37 19.82
CA ASP A 15 -9.34 -12.07 18.58
C ASP A 15 -8.13 -12.93 18.15
N THR A 16 -8.29 -14.24 18.19
CA THR A 16 -7.25 -15.22 17.81
C THR A 16 -7.35 -15.68 16.36
N GLY A 17 -8.20 -15.06 15.54
CA GLY A 17 -8.34 -15.39 14.12
C GLY A 17 -7.07 -15.15 13.29
N MET A 18 -6.09 -14.42 13.82
CA MET A 18 -4.83 -14.11 13.15
C MET A 18 -3.64 -14.47 14.03
N CYS A 19 -2.75 -15.34 13.58
CA CYS A 19 -1.54 -15.71 14.33
C CYS A 19 -0.48 -14.59 14.30
N LEU A 20 0.35 -14.52 15.35
CA LEU A 20 1.56 -13.70 15.33
C LEU A 20 2.49 -14.11 14.19
N ARG A 21 2.99 -13.12 13.45
CA ARG A 21 3.86 -13.32 12.29
C ARG A 21 5.16 -12.57 12.51
N LEU A 22 6.27 -13.19 12.15
CA LEU A 22 7.58 -12.53 12.19
C LEU A 22 7.83 -11.78 10.88
N ASP A 23 8.55 -10.67 10.98
CA ASP A 23 9.08 -9.99 9.81
C ASP A 23 10.10 -10.87 9.08
N VAL A 24 10.12 -10.76 7.75
CA VAL A 24 11.02 -11.48 6.85
C VAL A 24 11.63 -10.46 5.90
N SER A 25 12.89 -10.10 6.12
CA SER A 25 13.57 -9.01 5.41
C SER A 25 13.56 -9.08 3.88
N THR A 26 13.34 -10.27 3.31
CA THR A 26 13.26 -10.51 1.86
C THR A 26 11.84 -10.41 1.29
N ARG A 27 10.81 -10.31 2.12
CA ARG A 27 9.40 -10.22 1.71
C ARG A 27 8.87 -8.81 1.94
N TRP A 28 8.48 -8.13 0.88
CA TRP A 28 8.08 -6.72 0.93
C TRP A 28 6.95 -6.44 1.95
N ASN A 29 5.97 -7.34 2.07
CA ASN A 29 4.78 -7.14 2.91
C ASN A 29 4.87 -7.75 4.32
N SER A 30 5.97 -8.44 4.68
CA SER A 30 6.04 -9.13 5.98
C SER A 30 6.01 -8.18 7.17
N ALA A 31 6.63 -7.00 7.05
CA ALA A 31 6.65 -6.02 8.12
C ALA A 31 5.24 -5.52 8.45
N TYR A 32 4.42 -5.24 7.43
CA TYR A 32 3.01 -4.88 7.62
C TYR A 32 2.24 -6.00 8.33
N VAL A 33 2.38 -7.24 7.85
CA VAL A 33 1.65 -8.39 8.39
C VAL A 33 2.07 -8.70 9.84
N MET A 34 3.36 -8.52 10.16
CA MET A 34 3.86 -8.61 11.53
C MET A 34 3.18 -7.55 12.41
N LEU A 35 3.25 -6.27 12.03
CA LEU A 35 2.68 -5.18 12.81
C LEU A 35 1.16 -5.34 12.99
N GLU A 36 0.43 -5.66 11.92
CA GLU A 36 -1.01 -5.91 11.96
C GLU A 36 -1.36 -7.01 12.96
N SER A 37 -0.60 -8.12 12.96
CA SER A 37 -0.80 -9.20 13.92
C SER A 37 -0.41 -8.79 15.34
N ALA A 38 0.74 -8.14 15.53
CA ALA A 38 1.28 -7.78 16.85
C ALA A 38 0.35 -6.82 17.60
N ILE A 39 -0.22 -5.83 16.90
CA ILE A 39 -1.14 -4.85 17.48
C ILE A 39 -2.39 -5.53 18.07
N LYS A 40 -2.93 -6.57 17.43
CA LYS A 40 -4.06 -7.35 17.98
C LYS A 40 -3.73 -8.02 19.32
N TYR A 41 -2.46 -8.39 19.51
CA TYR A 41 -1.96 -9.03 20.72
C TYR A 41 -1.37 -8.05 21.74
N ARG A 42 -1.49 -6.72 21.54
CA ARG A 42 -0.98 -5.70 22.47
C ARG A 42 -1.35 -5.97 23.93
N ARG A 43 -2.60 -6.37 24.18
CA ARG A 43 -3.07 -6.73 25.54
C ARG A 43 -2.36 -7.97 26.09
N ALA A 44 -2.16 -9.00 25.27
CA ALA A 44 -1.41 -10.19 25.67
C ALA A 44 0.04 -9.84 26.02
N PHE A 45 0.72 -9.03 25.21
CA PHE A 45 2.09 -8.58 25.53
C PHE A 45 2.14 -7.80 26.85
N GLY A 46 1.17 -6.91 27.09
CA GLY A 46 1.06 -6.18 28.35
C GLY A 46 0.81 -7.09 29.56
N SER A 47 -0.03 -8.12 29.42
CA SER A 47 -0.23 -9.11 30.49
C SER A 47 1.00 -10.00 30.69
N LEU A 48 1.69 -10.36 29.60
CA LEU A 48 2.87 -11.22 29.65
C LEU A 48 4.03 -10.57 30.41
N SER A 49 4.21 -9.24 30.28
CA SER A 49 5.25 -8.50 31.00
C SER A 49 5.03 -8.46 32.52
N LEU A 50 3.78 -8.59 32.97
CA LEU A 50 3.45 -8.70 34.39
C LEU A 50 3.65 -10.13 34.91
N PHE A 51 3.44 -11.13 34.06
CA PHE A 51 3.47 -12.55 34.44
C PHE A 51 4.88 -13.15 34.37
N ASP A 52 5.63 -12.87 33.30
CA ASP A 52 6.97 -13.40 33.07
C ASP A 52 8.04 -12.31 33.29
N LYS A 53 8.76 -12.41 34.41
CA LYS A 53 9.86 -11.50 34.75
C LYS A 53 11.03 -11.54 33.76
N ASN A 54 11.12 -12.58 32.92
CA ASN A 54 12.11 -12.67 31.86
C ASN A 54 11.68 -11.96 30.57
N PHE A 55 10.39 -11.61 30.43
CA PHE A 55 9.88 -10.87 29.28
C PHE A 55 10.20 -9.38 29.41
N ARG A 56 11.36 -8.99 28.89
CA ARG A 56 11.91 -7.63 29.05
C ARG A 56 11.54 -6.65 27.93
N SER A 57 10.91 -7.11 26.86
CA SER A 57 10.76 -6.36 25.61
C SER A 57 9.29 -6.13 25.24
N CYS A 58 8.47 -5.73 26.22
CA CYS A 58 7.13 -5.23 25.93
C CYS A 58 7.24 -3.80 25.38
N PRO A 59 6.68 -3.49 24.20
CA PRO A 59 6.66 -2.12 23.70
C PRO A 59 5.89 -1.20 24.67
N SER A 60 6.41 0.01 24.84
CA SER A 60 5.77 1.11 25.54
C SER A 60 4.55 1.63 24.77
N ASN A 61 3.72 2.44 25.44
CA ASN A 61 2.55 3.04 24.77
C ASN A 61 2.96 3.94 23.58
N GLU A 62 4.10 4.63 23.69
CA GLU A 62 4.64 5.45 22.59
C GLU A 62 5.12 4.61 21.41
N GLU A 63 5.75 3.47 21.67
CA GLU A 63 6.15 2.51 20.63
C GLU A 63 4.93 1.89 19.95
N TRP A 64 3.90 1.49 20.69
CA TRP A 64 2.65 1.01 20.08
C TRP A 64 1.98 2.05 19.19
N MET A 65 1.94 3.33 19.61
CA MET A 65 1.41 4.41 18.77
C MET A 65 2.25 4.59 17.50
N ARG A 66 3.57 4.43 17.58
CA ARG A 66 4.46 4.47 16.42
C ARG A 66 4.24 3.28 15.49
N GLU A 67 4.09 2.08 16.04
CA GLU A 67 3.79 0.85 15.27
C GLU A 67 2.47 0.96 14.50
N GLU A 68 1.44 1.56 15.10
CA GLU A 68 0.16 1.83 14.43
C GLU A 68 0.35 2.75 13.21
N LYS A 69 1.09 3.86 13.36
CA LYS A 69 1.44 4.75 12.25
C LYS A 69 2.24 4.05 11.16
N MET A 70 3.21 3.22 11.53
CA MET A 70 4.01 2.45 10.57
C MET A 70 3.14 1.45 9.81
N LYS A 71 2.23 0.76 10.51
CA LYS A 71 1.26 -0.17 9.92
C LYS A 71 0.34 0.56 8.93
N ASP A 72 -0.16 1.75 9.28
CA ASP A 72 -1.01 2.56 8.39
C ASP A 72 -0.24 3.04 7.15
N PHE A 73 1.01 3.48 7.32
CA PHE A 73 1.88 3.85 6.20
C PHE A 73 2.15 2.65 5.27
N LEU A 74 2.35 1.45 5.81
CA LEU A 74 2.63 0.25 5.02
C LEU A 74 1.39 -0.40 4.39
N LEU A 75 0.18 -0.09 4.88
CA LEU A 75 -1.08 -0.71 4.43
C LEU A 75 -1.28 -0.63 2.90
N PRO A 76 -1.16 0.54 2.23
CA PRO A 76 -1.34 0.62 0.79
C PRO A 76 -0.35 -0.26 0.01
N PHE A 77 0.89 -0.37 0.49
CA PHE A 77 1.91 -1.21 -0.14
C PHE A 77 1.55 -2.68 -0.01
N ASN A 78 1.02 -3.12 1.14
CA ASN A 78 0.56 -4.50 1.32
C ASN A 78 -0.62 -4.82 0.38
N ILE A 79 -1.60 -3.92 0.26
CA ILE A 79 -2.74 -4.08 -0.65
C ILE A 79 -2.25 -4.26 -2.09
N ILE A 80 -1.39 -3.35 -2.57
CA ILE A 80 -0.86 -3.40 -3.94
C ILE A 80 0.00 -4.65 -4.16
N THR A 81 0.78 -5.05 -3.15
CA THR A 81 1.61 -6.25 -3.21
C THR A 81 0.74 -7.51 -3.34
N ASN A 82 -0.34 -7.63 -2.58
CA ASN A 82 -1.26 -8.76 -2.69
C ASN A 82 -1.97 -8.80 -4.05
N LEU A 83 -2.32 -7.63 -4.60
CA LEU A 83 -2.83 -7.52 -5.97
C LEU A 83 -1.84 -8.09 -6.99
N PHE A 84 -0.54 -7.79 -6.84
CA PHE A 84 0.51 -8.32 -7.73
C PHE A 84 0.76 -9.82 -7.58
N TYR A 85 0.51 -10.38 -6.40
CA TYR A 85 0.62 -11.83 -6.16
C TYR A 85 -0.59 -12.63 -6.67
N GLY A 86 -1.67 -11.98 -7.13
CA GLY A 86 -2.82 -12.65 -7.73
C GLY A 86 -2.42 -13.41 -9.01
N SER A 87 -2.66 -14.72 -9.04
CA SER A 87 -2.26 -15.60 -10.15
C SER A 87 -3.31 -15.73 -11.26
N SER A 88 -4.53 -15.24 -11.03
CA SER A 88 -5.70 -15.44 -11.91
C SER A 88 -6.02 -14.25 -12.81
N TYR A 89 -5.22 -13.16 -12.78
CA TYR A 89 -5.47 -11.97 -13.59
C TYR A 89 -4.41 -11.82 -14.69
N PRO A 90 -4.75 -12.01 -15.98
CA PRO A 90 -3.96 -11.41 -17.02
C PRO A 90 -4.31 -9.93 -17.02
N THR A 91 -3.33 -9.04 -16.88
CA THR A 91 -3.09 -7.95 -17.84
C THR A 91 -2.10 -6.94 -17.25
N SER A 92 -0.93 -6.83 -17.86
CA SER A 92 0.16 -5.90 -17.47
C SER A 92 -0.27 -4.42 -17.39
N ASN A 93 -1.41 -4.05 -17.98
CA ASN A 93 -2.03 -2.72 -17.91
C ASN A 93 -2.35 -2.24 -16.47
N MET A 94 -2.72 -3.14 -15.55
CA MET A 94 -3.10 -2.79 -14.18
C MET A 94 -1.87 -2.44 -13.34
N TYR A 95 -0.71 -3.00 -13.66
CA TYR A 95 0.52 -2.79 -12.89
C TYR A 95 1.00 -1.34 -12.94
N PHE A 96 0.91 -0.68 -14.09
CA PHE A 96 1.38 0.71 -14.25
C PHE A 96 0.75 1.63 -13.20
N MET A 97 -0.58 1.61 -13.09
CA MET A 97 -1.30 2.49 -12.16
C MET A 97 -0.94 2.22 -10.70
N GLN A 98 -0.65 0.97 -10.35
CA GLN A 98 -0.31 0.58 -8.98
C GLN A 98 1.14 0.97 -8.63
N ILE A 99 2.07 0.80 -9.57
CA ILE A 99 3.46 1.26 -9.42
C ILE A 99 3.49 2.79 -9.32
N TRP A 100 2.70 3.48 -10.13
CA TRP A 100 2.53 4.93 -10.05
C TRP A 100 2.00 5.37 -8.68
N LYS A 101 0.96 4.69 -8.16
CA LYS A 101 0.43 4.94 -6.81
C LYS A 101 1.48 4.76 -5.73
N ILE A 102 2.25 3.67 -5.75
CA ILE A 102 3.37 3.45 -4.83
C ILE A 102 4.34 4.64 -4.87
N LYS A 103 4.71 5.10 -6.06
CA LYS A 103 5.62 6.24 -6.21
C LYS A 103 5.03 7.53 -5.65
N CYS A 104 3.75 7.81 -5.89
CA CYS A 104 3.07 8.97 -5.31
C CYS A 104 3.05 8.91 -3.78
N LEU A 105 2.67 7.77 -3.19
CA LEU A 105 2.64 7.59 -1.74
C LEU A 105 4.02 7.83 -1.13
N LEU A 106 5.08 7.31 -1.75
CA LEU A 106 6.45 7.54 -1.29
C LEU A 106 6.82 9.02 -1.32
N ILE A 107 6.53 9.73 -2.41
CA ILE A 107 6.82 11.17 -2.56
C ILE A 107 6.02 12.00 -1.55
N GLU A 108 4.72 11.74 -1.42
CA GLU A 108 3.84 12.47 -0.49
C GLU A 108 4.31 12.33 0.97
N ASN A 109 4.84 11.15 1.33
CA ASN A 109 5.36 10.89 2.67
C ASN A 109 6.81 11.39 2.92
N LEU A 110 7.49 11.97 1.92
CA LEU A 110 8.79 12.63 2.14
C LEU A 110 8.66 13.98 2.86
N SER A 111 7.49 14.61 2.80
CA SER A 111 7.24 15.95 3.36
C SER A 111 6.35 15.93 4.60
N VAL A 112 6.11 14.75 5.17
CA VAL A 112 5.31 14.57 6.40
C VAL A 112 6.15 14.93 7.63
N ASP A 113 5.54 15.62 8.59
CA ASP A 113 6.15 16.00 9.88
C ASP A 113 6.17 14.82 10.88
N ASP A 114 6.63 13.67 10.41
CA ASP A 114 6.90 12.48 11.23
C ASP A 114 8.21 11.88 10.73
N SER A 115 9.28 12.08 11.50
CA SER A 115 10.65 11.71 11.09
C SER A 115 10.81 10.22 10.83
N VAL A 116 10.04 9.37 11.51
CA VAL A 116 10.09 7.91 11.32
C VAL A 116 9.47 7.55 9.97
N ILE A 117 8.29 8.08 9.68
CA ILE A 117 7.61 7.82 8.40
C ILE A 117 8.39 8.42 7.23
N GLN A 118 8.96 9.62 7.41
CA GLN A 118 9.80 10.26 6.42
C GLN A 118 11.06 9.43 6.10
N ASP A 119 11.75 8.91 7.12
CA ASP A 119 12.91 8.04 6.94
C ASP A 119 12.52 6.71 6.25
N MET A 120 11.40 6.10 6.66
CA MET A 120 10.86 4.92 5.98
C MET A 120 10.56 5.18 4.50
N ALA A 121 9.86 6.28 4.19
CA ALA A 121 9.54 6.69 2.83
C ALA A 121 10.80 6.95 2.01
N THR A 122 11.81 7.58 2.59
CA THR A 122 13.11 7.85 1.94
C THR A 122 13.80 6.53 1.54
N ARG A 123 13.99 5.61 2.50
CA ARG A 123 14.65 4.31 2.24
C ARG A 123 13.86 3.43 1.27
N MET A 124 12.53 3.43 1.38
CA MET A 124 11.67 2.69 0.46
C MET A 124 11.70 3.29 -0.95
N LYS A 125 11.77 4.63 -1.06
CA LYS A 125 11.92 5.32 -2.35
C LYS A 125 13.26 5.03 -3.00
N GLU A 126 14.37 5.03 -2.27
CA GLU A 126 15.68 4.67 -2.81
C GLU A 126 15.66 3.26 -3.43
N LYS A 127 15.08 2.29 -2.71
CA LYS A 127 14.89 0.92 -3.23
C LYS A 127 13.94 0.91 -4.43
N PHE A 128 12.84 1.63 -4.35
CA PHE A 128 11.87 1.71 -5.44
C PHE A 128 12.53 2.27 -6.71
N ASP A 129 13.21 3.40 -6.63
CA ASP A 129 13.91 4.01 -7.76
C ASP A 129 15.02 3.08 -8.28
N LYS A 130 15.73 2.33 -7.44
CA LYS A 130 16.71 1.34 -7.91
C LYS A 130 16.11 0.29 -8.85
N TYR A 131 14.89 -0.19 -8.59
CA TYR A 131 14.24 -1.23 -9.40
C TYR A 131 13.31 -0.67 -10.49
N TRP A 132 12.86 0.58 -10.36
CA TRP A 132 11.81 1.17 -11.20
C TRP A 132 12.20 2.53 -11.83
N SER A 133 13.45 2.97 -11.72
CA SER A 133 13.96 4.21 -12.34
C SER A 133 13.94 4.14 -13.87
N GLU A 134 14.29 2.99 -14.42
CA GLU A 134 13.96 2.63 -15.79
C GLU A 134 12.49 2.22 -15.79
N TYR A 135 11.59 3.20 -16.00
CA TYR A 135 10.18 2.89 -16.21
C TYR A 135 10.13 1.81 -17.29
N SER A 136 9.59 0.64 -16.95
CA SER A 136 9.44 -0.43 -17.91
C SER A 136 8.59 0.11 -19.04
N VAL A 137 9.23 0.43 -20.17
CA VAL A 137 8.57 0.91 -21.39
C VAL A 137 7.45 -0.05 -21.77
N ILE A 138 7.63 -1.34 -21.45
CA ILE A 138 6.64 -2.40 -21.60
C ILE A 138 5.38 -2.13 -20.77
N LEU A 139 5.49 -1.68 -19.51
CA LEU A 139 4.33 -1.32 -18.69
C LEU A 139 3.63 -0.06 -19.20
N ALA A 140 4.38 0.94 -19.67
CA ALA A 140 3.80 2.14 -20.27
C ALA A 140 3.06 1.79 -21.57
N ILE A 141 3.65 0.97 -22.45
CA ILE A 141 3.01 0.46 -23.66
C ILE A 141 1.76 -0.35 -23.30
N ALA A 142 1.85 -1.25 -22.32
CA ALA A 142 0.70 -2.04 -21.87
C ALA A 142 -0.44 -1.16 -21.34
N ALA A 143 -0.13 -0.05 -20.66
CA ALA A 143 -1.11 0.93 -20.23
C ALA A 143 -1.71 1.70 -21.41
N VAL A 144 -0.93 2.12 -22.41
CA VAL A 144 -1.46 2.77 -23.63
C VAL A 144 -2.39 1.85 -24.42
N LEU A 145 -2.05 0.56 -24.47
CA LEU A 145 -2.82 -0.45 -25.20
C LEU A 145 -4.08 -0.89 -24.46
N ASP A 146 -4.27 -0.50 -23.20
CA ASP A 146 -5.53 -0.74 -22.49
C ASP A 146 -6.60 0.24 -23.01
N PRO A 147 -7.69 -0.24 -23.63
CA PRO A 147 -8.75 0.62 -24.15
C PRO A 147 -9.43 1.49 -23.07
N ARG A 148 -9.31 1.09 -21.79
CA ARG A 148 -9.84 1.82 -20.63
C ARG A 148 -8.91 2.94 -20.17
N MET A 149 -7.63 2.90 -20.55
CA MET A 149 -6.64 3.91 -20.20
C MET A 149 -6.37 4.81 -21.41
N LYS A 150 -6.67 6.10 -21.26
CA LYS A 150 -6.37 7.10 -22.29
C LYS A 150 -4.95 7.61 -22.14
N LEU A 151 -4.33 8.04 -23.24
CA LEU A 151 -3.03 8.71 -23.22
C LEU A 151 -2.99 9.91 -22.24
N ASP A 152 -4.11 10.59 -22.07
CA ASP A 152 -4.21 11.72 -21.13
C ASP A 152 -4.08 11.29 -19.66
N ALA A 153 -4.49 10.06 -19.31
CA ALA A 153 -4.25 9.49 -17.98
C ALA A 153 -2.75 9.31 -17.73
N LEU A 154 -1.99 8.85 -18.73
CA LEU A 154 -0.53 8.74 -18.62
C LEU A 154 0.13 10.12 -18.48
N LYS A 155 -0.28 11.09 -19.30
CA LYS A 155 0.21 12.47 -19.18
C LYS A 155 -0.02 13.04 -17.77
N PHE A 156 -1.21 12.82 -17.21
CA PHE A 156 -1.52 13.18 -15.83
C PHE A 156 -0.62 12.48 -14.81
N CYS A 157 -0.41 11.17 -14.97
CA CYS A 157 0.48 10.42 -14.09
C CYS A 157 1.91 10.98 -14.09
N TYR A 158 2.46 11.30 -15.27
CA TYR A 158 3.81 11.88 -15.38
C TYR A 158 3.88 13.32 -14.87
N SER A 159 2.86 14.15 -15.11
CA SER A 159 2.84 15.53 -14.64
C SER A 159 2.82 15.62 -13.10
N LYS A 160 2.11 14.71 -12.44
CA LYS A 160 2.09 14.64 -10.96
C LYS A 160 3.46 14.24 -10.38
N LEU A 161 4.25 13.45 -11.11
CA LEU A 161 5.57 12.97 -10.65
C LEU A 161 6.72 13.94 -10.96
N HIS A 162 6.59 14.73 -12.03
CA HIS A 162 7.57 15.73 -12.42
C HIS A 162 6.89 17.09 -12.62
N PRO A 163 6.68 17.87 -11.55
CA PRO A 163 6.04 19.18 -11.65
C PRO A 163 6.77 20.18 -12.58
N ILE A 164 8.02 19.89 -12.97
CA ILE A 164 8.90 20.84 -13.68
C ILE A 164 9.40 20.32 -15.05
N ASN A 165 9.27 19.03 -15.41
CA ASN A 165 9.93 18.48 -16.61
C ASN A 165 9.01 17.77 -17.61
N CYS A 166 7.78 18.26 -17.81
CA CYS A 166 6.93 17.75 -18.88
C CYS A 166 7.19 18.40 -20.26
N SER A 167 8.44 18.80 -20.54
CA SER A 167 8.83 19.39 -21.83
C SER A 167 9.87 18.58 -22.61
N SER A 168 10.49 17.54 -22.02
CA SER A 168 11.72 16.96 -22.60
C SER A 168 11.68 15.48 -22.96
N SER A 169 10.58 14.76 -22.76
CA SER A 169 10.53 13.34 -23.13
C SER A 169 9.14 12.77 -23.36
N VAL A 170 8.27 13.52 -24.05
CA VAL A 170 7.41 12.97 -25.13
C VAL A 170 7.11 14.13 -26.08
N VAL A 171 7.71 14.16 -27.27
CA VAL A 171 7.25 15.06 -28.33
C VAL A 171 5.94 14.50 -28.86
N VAL A 172 4.82 14.91 -28.27
CA VAL A 172 3.49 14.74 -28.87
C VAL A 172 3.10 16.09 -29.48
N PRO A 173 2.78 16.17 -30.78
CA PRO A 173 2.37 17.43 -31.42
C PRO A 173 1.15 18.02 -30.71
N SER A 174 1.25 19.31 -30.41
CA SER A 174 0.31 20.10 -29.62
C SER A 174 -1.13 20.05 -30.16
N LEU A 175 -2.08 19.75 -29.28
CA LEU A 175 -3.49 20.12 -29.42
C LEU A 175 -3.94 20.74 -28.10
N GLU A 176 -4.25 22.03 -28.15
CA GLU A 176 -4.73 22.82 -27.03
C GLU A 176 -6.14 22.40 -26.63
N THR A 177 -6.41 22.23 -25.33
CA THR A 177 -7.74 22.46 -24.77
C THR A 177 -7.66 23.09 -23.39
N LYS A 178 -8.51 24.10 -23.20
CA LYS A 178 -8.68 24.98 -22.04
C LYS A 178 -9.04 24.20 -20.77
N GLY A 179 -8.66 24.80 -19.64
CA GLY A 179 -8.68 24.21 -18.31
C GLY A 179 -10.06 24.06 -17.68
N ASP A 180 -10.04 23.34 -16.55
CA ASP A 180 -11.01 23.42 -15.45
C ASP A 180 -10.37 22.83 -14.17
N GLY A 181 -10.87 23.31 -13.03
CA GLY A 181 -10.17 23.40 -11.74
C GLY A 181 -9.70 22.10 -11.06
N ALA A 182 -8.68 22.27 -10.22
CA ALA A 182 -8.10 21.21 -9.39
C ALA A 182 -9.09 20.70 -8.33
N PRO A 183 -9.26 19.37 -8.13
CA PRO A 183 -10.13 18.85 -7.09
C PRO A 183 -9.46 18.81 -5.70
N SER A 184 -10.32 18.92 -4.68
CA SER A 184 -10.07 19.02 -3.24
C SER A 184 -9.23 17.89 -2.62
N LYS A 185 -8.53 18.20 -1.52
CA LYS A 185 -7.61 17.34 -0.75
C LYS A 185 -8.29 16.17 -0.01
N ASP A 186 -9.61 16.16 0.11
CA ASP A 186 -10.34 15.17 0.92
C ASP A 186 -10.78 13.90 0.14
N ALA A 187 -10.61 13.88 -1.18
CA ALA A 187 -10.99 12.73 -2.03
C ALA A 187 -10.03 11.52 -1.94
N ASN A 188 -9.02 11.57 -1.07
CA ASN A 188 -7.86 10.68 -1.15
C ASN A 188 -8.09 9.27 -0.56
N TRP A 189 -9.25 9.00 0.06
CA TRP A 189 -9.54 7.71 0.71
C TRP A 189 -10.74 6.94 0.13
N GLU A 190 -11.64 7.60 -0.61
CA GLU A 190 -12.83 6.93 -1.18
C GLU A 190 -12.47 5.94 -2.30
N TRP A 191 -11.38 6.17 -3.04
CA TRP A 191 -10.97 5.31 -4.16
C TRP A 191 -10.31 3.99 -3.74
N ILE A 192 -9.77 3.92 -2.52
CA ILE A 192 -9.23 2.66 -1.96
C ILE A 192 -10.37 1.68 -1.67
N ASN A 193 -11.52 2.19 -1.23
CA ASN A 193 -12.73 1.40 -1.01
C ASN A 193 -13.39 0.95 -2.32
N TYR A 194 -13.31 1.75 -3.39
CA TYR A 194 -13.87 1.37 -4.71
C TYR A 194 -13.28 0.05 -5.23
N VAL A 195 -11.98 -0.20 -5.03
CA VAL A 195 -11.35 -1.46 -5.44
C VAL A 195 -11.84 -2.63 -4.57
N TYR A 196 -12.01 -2.41 -3.27
CA TYR A 196 -12.55 -3.41 -2.33
C TYR A 196 -14.01 -3.77 -2.63
N GLU A 197 -14.84 -2.81 -3.02
CA GLU A 197 -16.26 -3.04 -3.34
C GLU A 197 -16.48 -3.75 -4.69
N THR A 198 -15.57 -3.59 -5.65
CA THR A 198 -15.65 -4.29 -6.94
C THR A 198 -15.20 -5.74 -6.90
N GLU A 199 -14.59 -6.20 -5.80
CA GLU A 199 -13.97 -7.53 -5.69
C GLU A 199 -14.51 -8.35 -4.49
N SER A 200 -15.80 -8.20 -4.15
CA SER A 200 -16.48 -9.17 -3.26
C SER A 200 -16.53 -10.57 -3.94
N PRO A 201 -16.21 -11.67 -3.24
CA PRO A 201 -16.09 -13.00 -3.85
C PRO A 201 -17.43 -13.68 -4.23
N THR A 202 -18.56 -12.97 -4.18
CA THR A 202 -19.87 -13.54 -4.52
C THR A 202 -20.73 -12.55 -5.27
N GLY A 203 -21.03 -12.88 -6.53
CA GLY A 203 -22.10 -12.27 -7.31
C GLY A 203 -21.62 -11.69 -8.63
N LYS A 204 -22.06 -12.32 -9.73
CA LYS A 204 -21.87 -11.90 -11.13
C LYS A 204 -21.83 -10.37 -11.30
N SER A 205 -20.86 -9.91 -12.09
CA SER A 205 -20.68 -8.50 -12.43
C SER A 205 -21.89 -7.99 -13.23
N LYS A 206 -22.22 -6.69 -13.11
CA LYS A 206 -23.22 -6.02 -13.95
C LYS A 206 -22.93 -6.15 -15.46
N LEU A 207 -21.71 -6.53 -15.85
CA LEU A 207 -21.33 -6.82 -17.23
C LEU A 207 -21.93 -8.14 -17.76
N ASP A 208 -22.18 -9.11 -16.88
CA ASP A 208 -22.71 -10.44 -17.26
C ASP A 208 -24.17 -10.39 -17.73
N LYS A 209 -24.87 -9.27 -17.53
CA LYS A 209 -26.26 -9.06 -18.00
C LYS A 209 -26.37 -8.51 -19.42
N TYR A 210 -25.27 -8.04 -20.02
CA TYR A 210 -25.28 -7.45 -21.36
C TYR A 210 -24.83 -8.43 -22.46
N LEU A 211 -24.44 -9.64 -22.08
CA LEU A 211 -23.92 -10.67 -22.99
C LEU A 211 -24.76 -11.96 -23.00
N GLU A 212 -26.00 -11.91 -22.50
CA GLU A 212 -27.09 -12.86 -22.83
C GLU A 212 -28.08 -12.17 -23.78
#